data_AF-C6TFQ3-F1
#
_entry.id   AF-C6TFQ3-F1
#
_cell.length_a   1.000
_cell.length_b   1.000
_cell.length_c   1.000
_cell.angle_alpha   90.00
_cell.angle_beta   90.00
_cell.angle_gamma   90.00
#
_symmetry.space_group_name_H-M   'P 1'
#
loop_
_entity.id
_entity.type
_entity.pdbx_description
1 polymer ?
#
loop_
_entity_poly.entity_id
_entity_poly.type
_entity_poly.pdbx_seq_one_letter_code
_entity_poly.pdbx_strand_id
1 'polypeptide(L)'
;MGSESVAPMVETSKNRSSSGKMNQGKVPRKIHKAEREKMKREHLNERFVDLASALDLNENNGKASILCETARLLKDLLSQIESLKKENVTLLSESHYMTMEKNELKEENCSLETQIEKLQGEIQARLAQSKPDLNVPPHEPPEQTNFPGQNLQLHTIEPNLQQGSTVLVVPFHPNLQASFPAPNVTEVTPKSMSVVSKPHARYPTPADSWPSQLLGEQPTSS
;
A
#
# COMPACT_ATOMS: atom_id res chain seq x y z
N MET A 1 -36.99 -51.65 8.97
CA MET A 1 -35.69 -52.00 8.36
C MET A 1 -34.60 -51.51 9.32
N GLY A 2 -33.85 -52.27 10.10
CA GLY A 2 -33.84 -53.66 10.58
C GLY A 2 -33.07 -53.59 11.93
N SER A 3 -33.61 -54.17 12.99
CA SER A 3 -33.12 -55.42 13.64
C SER A 3 -31.70 -55.27 14.23
N GLU A 4 -31.53 -55.05 15.54
CA GLU A 4 -31.51 -56.05 16.65
C GLU A 4 -30.51 -57.20 16.47
N SER A 5 -29.51 -57.28 17.36
CA SER A 5 -29.04 -58.53 17.99
C SER A 5 -28.03 -58.19 19.11
N VAL A 6 -28.41 -58.28 20.39
CA VAL A 6 -28.40 -59.46 21.30
C VAL A 6 -27.06 -59.62 22.05
N ALA A 7 -27.20 -59.58 23.37
CA ALA A 7 -26.20 -59.65 24.42
C ALA A 7 -25.93 -61.14 24.84
N PRO A 8 -25.61 -61.47 26.11
CA PRO A 8 -24.30 -61.45 26.79
C PRO A 8 -23.93 -62.81 27.46
N MET A 9 -22.69 -63.02 27.95
CA MET A 9 -22.37 -64.10 28.93
C MET A 9 -21.02 -63.82 29.65
N VAL A 10 -21.02 -63.42 30.93
CA VAL A 10 -20.82 -64.20 32.19
C VAL A 10 -19.40 -64.77 32.39
N GLU A 11 -18.71 -64.29 33.44
CA GLU A 11 -18.04 -65.05 34.52
C GLU A 11 -17.23 -64.07 35.42
N THR A 12 -17.84 -63.56 36.50
CA THR A 12 -17.55 -63.91 37.91
C THR A 12 -16.09 -64.07 38.30
N SER A 13 -15.51 -63.03 38.92
CA SER A 13 -14.49 -63.26 39.94
C SER A 13 -14.50 -62.19 41.04
N LYS A 14 -14.13 -62.66 42.23
CA LYS A 14 -14.65 -62.31 43.56
C LYS A 14 -13.57 -61.62 44.38
N ASN A 15 -13.70 -60.34 44.69
CA ASN A 15 -12.92 -59.64 45.73
C ASN A 15 -13.85 -58.62 46.42
N ARG A 16 -14.54 -58.99 47.50
CA ARG A 16 -14.12 -58.93 48.92
C ARG A 16 -14.02 -57.48 49.45
N SER A 17 -14.95 -57.15 50.37
CA SER A 17 -15.00 -56.02 51.33
C SER A 17 -15.12 -54.60 50.74
N SER A 18 -15.98 -53.69 51.18
CA SER A 18 -16.76 -53.56 52.43
C SER A 18 -17.95 -52.60 52.19
N SER A 19 -19.14 -53.05 52.61
CA SER A 19 -20.38 -52.26 52.63
C SER A 19 -20.42 -51.31 53.84
N GLY A 20 -20.74 -50.04 53.60
CA GLY A 20 -21.03 -49.01 54.61
C GLY A 20 -21.49 -47.73 53.92
N LYS A 21 -22.72 -47.66 53.39
CA LYS A 21 -23.95 -47.22 54.06
C LYS A 21 -24.01 -45.70 54.27
N MET A 22 -25.05 -45.11 53.67
CA MET A 22 -25.71 -43.81 53.90
C MET A 22 -25.39 -42.62 52.98
N ASN A 23 -26.38 -42.36 52.12
CA ASN A 23 -26.74 -41.09 51.53
C ASN A 23 -26.73 -39.96 52.57
N GLN A 24 -25.91 -38.93 52.36
CA GLN A 24 -26.08 -37.60 52.94
C GLN A 24 -25.64 -36.58 51.88
N GLY A 25 -26.38 -35.48 51.79
CA GLY A 25 -26.50 -34.59 50.63
C GLY A 25 -25.22 -34.00 50.05
N LYS A 26 -25.40 -33.39 48.88
CA LYS A 26 -24.44 -32.62 48.07
C LYS A 26 -23.57 -31.69 48.94
N VAL A 27 -22.47 -32.20 49.47
CA VAL A 27 -21.38 -31.41 50.02
C VAL A 27 -20.24 -31.49 49.00
N PRO A 28 -19.72 -30.36 48.49
CA PRO A 28 -18.57 -30.37 47.60
C PRO A 28 -17.47 -31.20 48.26
N ARG A 29 -17.13 -32.36 47.68
CA ARG A 29 -16.07 -33.23 48.20
C ARG A 29 -14.86 -32.35 48.44
N LYS A 30 -14.39 -32.29 49.69
CA LYS A 30 -13.17 -31.57 50.05
C LYS A 30 -12.01 -32.29 49.39
N ILE A 31 -11.71 -31.91 48.16
CA ILE A 31 -10.56 -32.40 47.40
C ILE A 31 -9.30 -32.12 48.22
N HIS A 32 -8.47 -33.14 48.43
CA HIS A 32 -7.24 -33.01 49.19
C HIS A 32 -6.34 -31.95 48.53
N LYS A 33 -5.58 -31.19 49.33
CA LYS A 33 -4.71 -30.11 48.82
C LYS A 33 -3.78 -30.58 47.68
N ALA A 34 -3.25 -31.80 47.78
CA ALA A 34 -2.39 -32.40 46.77
C ALA A 34 -3.12 -32.64 45.44
N GLU A 35 -4.35 -33.15 45.47
CA GLU A 35 -5.15 -33.40 44.26
C GLU A 35 -5.53 -32.10 43.57
N ARG A 36 -5.87 -31.05 44.34
CA ARG A 36 -6.12 -29.72 43.79
C ARG A 36 -4.90 -29.11 43.09
N GLU A 37 -3.72 -29.25 43.69
CA GLU A 37 -2.47 -28.78 43.08
C GLU A 37 -2.09 -29.60 41.84
N LYS A 38 -2.32 -30.92 41.85
CA LYS A 38 -2.12 -31.79 40.68
C LYS A 38 -2.97 -31.30 39.50
N MET A 39 -4.28 -31.11 39.69
CA MET A 39 -5.16 -30.60 38.64
C MET A 39 -4.74 -29.20 38.16
N LYS A 40 -4.28 -28.33 39.05
CA LYS A 40 -3.75 -27.00 38.68
C LYS A 40 -2.53 -27.12 37.77
N ARG A 41 -1.60 -28.05 38.05
CA ARG A 41 -0.41 -28.26 37.22
C ARG A 41 -0.72 -28.93 35.89
N GLU A 42 -1.63 -29.89 35.87
CA GLU A 42 -2.11 -30.52 34.64
C GLU A 42 -2.71 -29.47 33.71
N HIS A 43 -3.63 -28.64 34.23
CA HIS A 43 -4.19 -27.54 33.46
C HIS A 43 -3.14 -26.54 32.97
N LEU A 44 -2.17 -26.14 33.81
CA LEU A 44 -1.09 -25.25 33.37
C LEU A 44 -0.22 -25.90 32.28
N ASN A 45 0.03 -27.21 32.36
CA ASN A 45 0.78 -27.94 31.34
C ASN A 45 0.02 -27.99 30.01
N GLU A 46 -1.31 -28.18 30.03
CA GLU A 46 -2.15 -28.09 28.81
C GLU A 46 -1.95 -26.74 28.13
N ARG A 47 -1.94 -25.63 28.89
CA ARG A 47 -1.69 -24.29 28.32
C ARG A 47 -0.31 -24.14 27.68
N PHE A 48 0.71 -24.81 28.23
CA PHE A 48 2.05 -24.83 27.61
C PHE A 48 2.08 -25.66 26.34
N VAL A 49 1.34 -26.77 26.28
CA VAL A 49 1.20 -27.60 25.07
C VAL A 49 0.45 -26.83 23.98
N ASP A 50 -0.66 -26.17 24.32
CA ASP A 50 -1.41 -25.31 23.39
C ASP A 50 -0.55 -24.19 22.84
N LEU A 51 0.24 -23.53 23.71
CA LEU A 51 1.15 -22.45 23.32
C LEU A 51 2.30 -22.97 22.43
N ALA A 52 2.87 -24.13 22.74
CA ALA A 52 3.90 -24.74 21.92
C ALA A 52 3.35 -25.09 20.52
N SER A 53 2.16 -25.70 20.47
CA SER A 53 1.45 -26.01 19.23
C SER A 53 1.21 -24.76 18.38
N ALA A 54 0.75 -23.66 18.99
CA ALA A 54 0.52 -22.39 18.29
C ALA A 54 1.81 -21.72 17.74
N LEU A 55 2.98 -22.13 18.23
CA LEU A 55 4.30 -21.65 17.80
C LEU A 55 5.03 -22.67 16.91
N ASP A 56 4.36 -23.77 16.52
CA ASP A 56 4.99 -24.91 15.83
C ASP A 56 6.22 -25.48 16.57
N LEU A 57 6.22 -25.40 17.90
CA LEU A 57 7.24 -25.96 18.78
C LEU A 57 6.84 -27.37 19.25
N ASN A 58 7.82 -28.26 19.34
CA ASN A 58 7.64 -29.60 19.89
C ASN A 58 7.41 -29.57 21.43
N GLU A 59 6.73 -30.57 21.98
CA GLU A 59 6.49 -30.74 23.43
C GLU A 59 7.78 -30.94 24.24
N ASN A 60 8.87 -31.33 23.56
CA ASN A 60 10.20 -31.48 24.15
C ASN A 60 10.89 -30.14 24.45
N ASN A 61 10.33 -29.01 23.99
CA ASN A 61 10.88 -27.71 24.28
C ASN A 61 10.63 -27.35 25.75
N GLY A 62 11.67 -26.90 26.44
CA GLY A 62 11.55 -26.46 27.83
C GLY A 62 10.61 -25.26 27.95
N LYS A 63 9.87 -25.18 29.06
CA LYS A 63 8.91 -24.09 29.34
C LYS A 63 9.51 -22.68 29.17
N ALA A 64 10.77 -22.50 29.57
CA ALA A 64 11.48 -21.24 29.40
C ALA A 64 11.67 -20.88 27.92
N SER A 65 12.04 -21.87 27.08
CA SER A 65 12.19 -21.66 25.63
C SER A 65 10.86 -21.31 24.97
N ILE A 66 9.77 -22.01 25.29
CA ILE A 66 8.42 -21.68 24.78
C ILE A 66 8.07 -20.22 25.09
N LEU A 67 8.30 -19.77 26.33
CA LEU A 67 8.03 -18.37 26.73
C LEU A 67 8.93 -17.37 26.02
N CYS A 68 10.22 -17.66 25.89
CA CYS A 68 11.17 -16.81 25.16
C CYS A 68 10.77 -16.65 23.69
N GLU A 69 10.43 -17.75 23.01
CA GLU A 69 9.97 -17.73 21.63
C GLU A 69 8.64 -17.00 21.47
N THR A 70 7.70 -17.20 22.39
CA THR A 70 6.43 -16.46 22.43
C THR A 70 6.69 -14.96 22.52
N ALA A 71 7.55 -14.53 23.45
CA ALA A 71 7.84 -13.13 23.68
C ALA A 71 8.55 -12.50 22.47
N ARG A 72 9.49 -13.23 21.85
CA ARG A 72 10.17 -12.82 20.63
C ARG A 72 9.18 -12.66 19.48
N LEU A 73 8.36 -13.68 19.20
CA LEU A 73 7.37 -13.65 18.13
C LEU A 73 6.35 -12.53 18.34
N LEU A 74 5.86 -12.32 19.57
CA LEU A 74 4.94 -11.22 19.87
C LEU A 74 5.56 -9.86 19.53
N LYS A 75 6.84 -9.65 19.88
CA LYS A 75 7.56 -8.41 19.55
C LYS A 75 7.71 -8.23 18.04
N ASP A 76 8.05 -9.30 17.33
CA ASP A 76 8.20 -9.29 15.86
C ASP A 76 6.87 -9.01 15.17
N LEU A 77 5.76 -9.61 15.63
CA LEU A 77 4.41 -9.38 15.11
C LEU A 77 3.93 -7.96 15.38
N LEU A 78 4.16 -7.42 16.59
CA LEU A 78 3.84 -6.03 16.91
C LEU A 78 4.61 -5.05 16.01
N SER A 79 5.90 -5.31 15.78
CA SER A 79 6.73 -4.50 14.88
C SER A 79 6.21 -4.54 13.44
N GLN A 80 5.78 -5.70 12.95
CA GLN A 80 5.15 -5.86 11.63
C GLN A 80 3.83 -5.10 11.53
N ILE A 81 2.97 -5.18 12.56
CA ILE A 81 1.71 -4.43 12.61
C ILE A 81 1.97 -2.93 12.56
N GLU A 82 2.96 -2.43 13.29
CA GLU A 82 3.34 -1.01 13.25
C GLU A 82 3.87 -0.60 11.87
N SER A 83 4.69 -1.44 11.23
CA SER A 83 5.19 -1.19 9.88
C SER A 83 4.05 -1.13 8.86
N LEU A 84 3.15 -2.11 8.87
CA LEU A 84 1.99 -2.17 7.98
C LEU A 84 1.03 -1.01 8.18
N LYS A 85 0.85 -0.55 9.43
CA LYS A 85 0.07 0.67 9.70
C LYS A 85 0.70 1.91 9.07
N LYS A 86 2.03 2.06 9.14
CA LYS A 86 2.74 3.17 8.48
C LYS A 86 2.60 3.11 6.97
N GLU A 87 2.83 1.94 6.38
CA GLU A 87 2.68 1.72 4.94
C GLU A 87 1.24 1.99 4.48
N ASN A 88 0.23 1.53 5.24
CA ASN A 88 -1.17 1.79 4.93
C ASN A 88 -1.49 3.29 4.91
N VAL A 89 -0.96 4.06 5.87
CA VAL A 89 -1.11 5.53 5.88
C VAL A 89 -0.44 6.15 4.65
N THR A 90 0.77 5.70 4.28
CA THR A 90 1.47 6.17 3.08
C THR A 90 0.67 5.86 1.81
N LEU A 91 0.22 4.62 1.63
CA LEU A 91 -0.58 4.21 0.46
C LEU A 91 -1.92 4.95 0.38
N LEU A 92 -2.58 5.21 1.50
CA LEU A 92 -3.81 6.01 1.52
C LEU A 92 -3.54 7.46 1.10
N SER A 93 -2.42 8.05 1.53
CA SER A 93 -2.03 9.40 1.11
C SER A 93 -1.69 9.47 -0.39
N GLU A 94 -0.99 8.47 -0.92
CA GLU A 94 -0.68 8.36 -2.35
C GLU A 94 -1.95 8.15 -3.18
N SER A 95 -2.84 7.25 -2.75
CA SER A 95 -4.13 7.03 -3.41
C SER A 95 -5.00 8.29 -3.42
N HIS A 96 -4.96 9.07 -2.33
CA HIS A 96 -5.65 10.36 -2.27
C HIS A 96 -5.06 11.35 -3.28
N TYR A 97 -3.73 11.48 -3.32
CA TYR A 97 -3.03 12.34 -4.27
C TYR A 97 -3.34 11.95 -5.72
N MET A 98 -3.22 10.67 -6.08
CA MET A 98 -3.56 10.16 -7.41
C MET A 98 -5.03 10.42 -7.78
N THR A 99 -5.94 10.35 -6.81
CA THR A 99 -7.36 10.65 -7.04
C THR A 99 -7.57 12.13 -7.34
N MET A 100 -6.89 13.01 -6.61
CA MET A 100 -6.91 14.45 -6.88
C MET A 100 -6.34 14.75 -8.27
N GLU A 101 -5.14 14.27 -8.58
CA GLU A 101 -4.48 14.46 -9.87
C GLU A 101 -5.35 13.95 -11.04
N LYS A 102 -5.94 12.76 -10.91
CA LYS A 102 -6.88 12.22 -11.90
C LYS A 102 -8.10 13.15 -12.11
N ASN A 103 -8.62 13.75 -11.05
CA ASN A 103 -9.75 14.67 -11.16
C ASN A 103 -9.35 15.99 -11.83
N GLU A 104 -8.18 16.53 -11.49
CA GLU A 104 -7.62 17.74 -12.12
C GLU A 104 -7.40 17.53 -13.63
N LEU A 105 -6.79 16.41 -14.02
CA LEU A 105 -6.61 16.06 -15.43
C LEU A 105 -7.93 15.87 -16.17
N LYS A 106 -8.95 15.32 -15.50
CA LYS A 106 -10.29 15.17 -16.09
C LYS A 106 -10.94 16.54 -16.32
N GLU A 107 -10.81 17.46 -15.36
CA GLU A 107 -11.31 18.83 -15.49
C GLU A 107 -10.62 19.57 -16.64
N GLU A 108 -9.29 19.46 -16.72
CA GLU A 108 -8.51 20.02 -17.83
C GLU A 108 -8.93 19.43 -19.17
N ASN A 109 -9.09 18.10 -19.26
CA ASN A 109 -9.53 17.45 -20.49
C ASN A 109 -10.94 17.91 -20.93
N CYS A 110 -11.90 18.03 -19.99
CA CYS A 110 -13.23 18.57 -20.32
C CYS A 110 -13.19 20.04 -20.77
N SER A 111 -12.30 20.85 -20.19
CA SER A 111 -12.07 22.24 -20.61
C SER A 111 -11.51 22.30 -22.04
N LEU A 112 -10.55 21.43 -22.37
CA LEU A 112 -9.97 21.31 -23.72
C LEU A 112 -11.00 20.81 -24.74
N GLU A 113 -11.78 19.78 -24.40
CA GLU A 113 -12.87 19.28 -25.26
C GLU A 113 -13.89 20.39 -25.59
N THR A 114 -14.27 21.19 -24.59
CA THR A 114 -15.18 22.34 -24.76
C THR A 114 -14.57 23.40 -25.68
N GLN A 115 -13.27 23.69 -25.54
CA GLN A 115 -12.57 24.64 -26.42
C GLN A 115 -12.46 24.13 -27.86
N ILE A 116 -12.21 22.83 -28.03
CA ILE A 116 -12.18 22.17 -29.35
C ILE A 116 -13.56 22.26 -30.01
N GLU A 117 -14.64 21.94 -29.28
CA GLU A 117 -16.02 22.04 -29.79
C GLU A 117 -16.35 23.47 -30.21
N LYS A 118 -15.99 24.46 -29.38
CA LYS A 118 -16.17 25.89 -29.70
C LYS A 118 -15.46 26.27 -31.00
N LEU A 119 -14.18 25.93 -31.15
CA LEU A 119 -13.39 26.25 -32.34
C LEU A 119 -13.92 25.54 -33.59
N GLN A 120 -14.36 24.28 -33.46
CA GLN A 120 -15.01 23.57 -34.56
C GLN A 120 -16.31 24.26 -35.00
N GLY A 121 -17.11 24.74 -34.04
CA GLY A 121 -18.30 25.55 -34.31
C GLY A 121 -17.98 26.86 -35.04
N GLU A 122 -16.93 27.57 -34.63
CA GLU A 122 -16.44 28.78 -35.31
C GLU A 122 -15.99 28.50 -36.76
N ILE A 123 -15.25 27.41 -36.98
CA ILE A 123 -14.81 26.98 -38.31
C ILE A 123 -16.02 26.65 -39.20
N GLN A 124 -17.00 25.90 -38.69
CA GLN A 124 -18.21 25.56 -39.44
C GLN A 124 -19.06 26.80 -39.79
N ALA A 125 -19.20 27.74 -38.85
CA ALA A 125 -19.88 29.01 -39.09
C ALA A 125 -19.19 29.83 -40.19
N ARG A 126 -17.84 29.88 -40.16
CA ARG A 126 -17.04 30.56 -41.19
C ARG A 126 -17.15 29.88 -42.55
N LEU A 127 -17.18 28.54 -42.60
CA LEU A 127 -17.41 27.77 -43.82
C LEU A 127 -18.82 27.98 -44.39
N ALA A 128 -19.83 28.13 -43.54
CA ALA A 128 -21.20 28.43 -43.96
C ALA A 128 -21.31 29.86 -44.54
N GLN A 129 -20.60 30.83 -43.95
CA GLN A 129 -20.54 32.21 -44.44
C GLN A 129 -19.70 32.36 -45.72
N SER A 130 -18.65 31.55 -45.88
CA SER A 130 -17.75 31.64 -47.03
C SER A 130 -18.23 30.89 -48.26
N LYS A 131 -19.38 30.21 -48.21
CA LYS A 131 -20.02 29.57 -49.37
C LYS A 131 -20.64 30.67 -50.24
N PRO A 132 -19.93 31.20 -51.24
CA PRO A 132 -20.40 32.34 -52.00
C PRO A 132 -21.52 31.82 -52.90
N ASP A 133 -22.67 32.48 -52.89
CA ASP A 133 -23.67 32.26 -53.93
C ASP A 133 -23.08 32.74 -55.26
N LEU A 134 -22.56 31.79 -56.04
CA LEU A 134 -21.98 32.01 -57.36
C LEU A 134 -23.03 32.44 -58.41
N ASN A 135 -24.30 32.63 -58.04
CA ASN A 135 -25.36 33.13 -58.92
C ASN A 135 -25.63 34.64 -58.84
N VAL A 136 -24.87 35.42 -58.05
CA VAL A 136 -25.04 36.89 -58.04
C VAL A 136 -24.07 37.55 -59.04
N PRO A 137 -24.57 38.28 -60.05
CA PRO A 137 -23.73 39.00 -61.01
C PRO A 137 -22.89 40.10 -60.33
N PRO A 138 -21.66 40.38 -60.79
CA PRO A 138 -20.84 41.43 -60.21
C PRO A 138 -21.47 42.79 -60.48
N HIS A 139 -21.85 43.52 -59.43
CA HIS A 139 -22.16 44.94 -59.55
C HIS A 139 -20.86 45.75 -59.43
N GLU A 140 -20.64 46.60 -60.44
CA GLU A 140 -19.46 47.45 -60.63
C GLU A 140 -19.23 48.45 -59.47
N PRO A 141 -17.96 48.78 -59.13
CA PRO A 141 -17.60 49.68 -58.04
C PRO A 141 -17.51 51.15 -58.50
N PRO A 142 -17.91 52.14 -57.69
CA PRO A 142 -17.48 53.51 -57.92
C PRO A 142 -16.12 53.75 -57.26
N GLU A 143 -15.18 54.15 -58.10
CA GLU A 143 -13.87 54.68 -57.80
C GLU A 143 -13.92 55.77 -56.72
N GLN A 144 -13.09 55.66 -55.68
CA GLN A 144 -12.55 56.83 -55.00
C GLN A 144 -11.21 56.51 -54.32
N THR A 145 -10.18 56.95 -55.02
CA THR A 145 -8.83 57.27 -54.58
C THR A 145 -8.80 58.04 -53.25
N ASN A 146 -8.06 57.54 -52.25
CA ASN A 146 -7.05 58.32 -51.50
C ASN A 146 -6.37 57.51 -50.37
N PHE A 147 -5.11 57.87 -50.13
CA PHE A 147 -4.21 57.60 -48.99
C PHE A 147 -3.25 56.39 -49.06
N PRO A 148 -1.95 56.66 -49.36
CA PRO A 148 -0.86 55.72 -49.15
C PRO A 148 -0.35 55.82 -47.70
N GLY A 149 -0.17 54.66 -47.06
CA GLY A 149 0.67 54.52 -45.88
C GLY A 149 -0.04 54.72 -44.55
N GLN A 150 -0.25 53.60 -43.84
CA GLN A 150 0.14 53.41 -42.44
C GLN A 150 -0.40 52.05 -41.93
N ASN A 151 0.46 51.35 -41.18
CA ASN A 151 0.15 50.28 -40.23
C ASN A 151 -0.07 48.85 -40.78
N LEU A 152 1.04 48.20 -41.16
CA LEU A 152 1.28 46.82 -40.74
C LEU A 152 1.49 46.83 -39.21
N GLN A 153 0.40 47.01 -38.47
CA GLN A 153 0.33 46.85 -37.02
C GLN A 153 -0.71 45.77 -36.77
N LEU A 154 -0.33 44.51 -37.02
CA LEU A 154 -1.01 43.40 -36.38
C LEU A 154 -0.72 43.55 -34.89
N HIS A 155 -1.73 44.07 -34.20
CA HIS A 155 -1.76 44.20 -32.76
C HIS A 155 -1.31 42.89 -32.14
N THR A 156 -0.22 42.99 -31.38
CA THR A 156 0.14 42.14 -30.26
C THR A 156 -1.12 41.83 -29.45
N ILE A 157 -1.75 40.70 -29.71
CA ILE A 157 -2.60 40.03 -28.73
C ILE A 157 -1.66 39.02 -28.08
N GLU A 158 -1.05 39.48 -27.00
CA GLU A 158 -0.44 38.65 -25.97
C GLU A 158 -1.43 37.51 -25.65
N PRO A 159 -1.16 36.24 -26.01
CA PRO A 159 -1.78 35.17 -25.26
C PRO A 159 -1.05 35.21 -23.92
N ASN A 160 -1.79 35.66 -22.91
CA ASN A 160 -1.45 35.50 -21.50
C ASN A 160 -0.98 34.06 -21.32
N LEU A 161 0.34 33.86 -21.33
CA LEU A 161 0.97 32.59 -21.06
C LEU A 161 0.89 32.49 -19.55
N GLN A 162 -0.29 32.10 -19.06
CA GLN A 162 -0.44 31.64 -17.70
C GLN A 162 0.57 30.53 -17.56
N GLN A 163 1.65 30.89 -16.89
CA GLN A 163 2.80 30.08 -16.58
C GLN A 163 2.29 28.95 -15.70
N GLY A 164 1.81 27.89 -16.34
CA GLY A 164 1.38 26.67 -15.69
C GLY A 164 2.55 26.17 -14.85
N SER A 165 2.34 26.20 -13.54
CA SER A 165 3.31 25.80 -12.52
C SER A 165 3.88 24.43 -12.87
N THR A 166 5.13 24.38 -13.35
CA THR A 166 5.84 23.12 -13.51
C THR A 166 6.18 22.60 -12.11
N VAL A 167 5.34 21.71 -11.57
CA VAL A 167 5.62 20.98 -10.34
C VAL A 167 6.35 19.69 -10.71
N LEU A 168 7.68 19.67 -10.53
CA LEU A 168 8.46 18.45 -10.58
C LEU A 168 8.31 17.70 -9.25
N VAL A 169 7.43 16.70 -9.20
CA VAL A 169 7.34 15.77 -8.06
C VAL A 169 8.34 14.64 -8.29
N VAL A 170 9.46 14.67 -7.57
CA VAL A 170 10.44 13.57 -7.56
C VAL A 170 10.12 12.63 -6.39
N PRO A 171 9.85 11.32 -6.63
CA PRO A 171 9.65 10.35 -5.57
C PRO A 171 10.93 10.19 -4.74
N PHE A 172 10.88 10.53 -3.46
CA PHE A 172 11.97 10.30 -2.52
C PHE A 172 11.74 8.96 -1.81
N HIS A 173 12.58 7.96 -2.07
CA HIS A 173 12.65 6.74 -1.27
C HIS A 173 13.68 6.94 -0.15
N PRO A 174 13.29 7.08 1.14
CA PRO A 174 14.25 6.94 2.21
C PRO A 174 14.61 5.45 2.33
N ASN A 175 15.77 5.10 1.79
CA ASN A 175 16.42 3.81 2.01
C ASN A 175 16.67 3.62 3.52
N LEU A 176 15.86 2.77 4.16
CA LEU A 176 16.07 2.34 5.55
C LEU A 176 17.15 1.27 5.58
N GLN A 177 18.40 1.71 5.71
CA GLN A 177 19.50 0.80 6.02
C GLN A 177 20.40 1.41 7.11
N ALA A 178 20.23 0.94 8.34
CA ALA A 178 21.30 0.37 9.14
C ALA A 178 20.78 -0.01 10.55
N SER A 179 20.56 -1.32 10.69
CA SER A 179 20.68 -2.14 11.89
C SER A 179 21.46 -1.49 13.05
N PHE A 180 20.82 -1.39 14.23
CA PHE A 180 21.49 -1.25 15.51
C PHE A 180 21.97 -2.63 15.98
N PRO A 181 23.22 -2.76 16.44
CA PRO A 181 23.54 -3.65 17.53
C PRO A 181 23.94 -2.81 18.74
N ALA A 182 23.19 -2.93 19.83
CA ALA A 182 23.64 -2.51 21.15
C ALA A 182 24.75 -3.47 21.62
N PRO A 183 25.89 -2.97 22.15
CA PRO A 183 26.69 -3.77 23.06
C PRO A 183 26.84 -3.07 24.40
N ASN A 184 26.68 -3.88 25.43
CA ASN A 184 26.95 -3.57 26.82
C ASN A 184 28.47 -3.40 27.03
N VAL A 185 28.83 -2.41 27.87
CA VAL A 185 30.10 -2.23 28.62
C VAL A 185 31.40 -1.91 27.86
N THR A 186 32.04 -0.83 28.34
CA THR A 186 33.47 -0.47 28.27
C THR A 186 33.82 0.67 27.30
N GLU A 187 33.64 1.88 27.84
CA GLU A 187 34.42 3.10 27.66
C GLU A 187 35.91 2.87 27.28
N VAL A 188 36.28 3.11 26.02
CA VAL A 188 37.51 3.82 25.56
C VAL A 188 37.28 4.25 24.10
N THR A 189 37.44 5.54 23.79
CA THR A 189 37.40 6.10 22.42
C THR A 189 38.67 5.73 21.63
N PRO A 190 38.63 5.59 20.28
CA PRO A 190 38.97 6.75 19.45
C PRO A 190 38.28 6.84 18.07
N LYS A 191 37.99 8.11 17.68
CA LYS A 191 37.86 8.69 16.32
C LYS A 191 37.61 7.74 15.13
N SER A 192 36.37 7.74 14.64
CA SER A 192 36.02 7.32 13.27
C SER A 192 36.17 8.51 12.31
N MET A 193 37.14 8.44 11.40
CA MET A 193 37.27 9.35 10.26
C MET A 193 36.41 8.81 9.12
N SER A 194 35.15 9.22 9.03
CA SER A 194 34.32 8.94 7.85
C SER A 194 34.69 9.93 6.74
N VAL A 195 35.42 9.45 5.72
CA VAL A 195 35.74 10.19 4.49
C VAL A 195 34.62 9.98 3.47
N VAL A 196 33.40 10.36 3.83
CA VAL A 196 32.28 10.40 2.88
C VAL A 196 31.88 11.86 2.71
N SER A 197 32.42 12.50 1.67
CA SER A 197 31.91 13.78 1.20
C SER A 197 30.71 13.54 0.31
N LYS A 198 29.64 14.31 0.51
CA LYS A 198 28.49 14.30 -0.40
C LYS A 198 28.95 14.72 -1.79
N PRO A 199 28.54 14.04 -2.88
CA PRO A 199 28.85 14.51 -4.23
C PRO A 199 28.37 15.95 -4.38
N HIS A 200 29.21 16.81 -4.97
CA HIS A 200 28.85 18.19 -5.26
C HIS A 200 27.69 18.18 -6.26
N ALA A 201 26.61 18.92 -5.99
CA ALA A 201 25.52 19.09 -6.95
C ALA A 201 26.10 19.68 -8.24
N ARG A 202 26.09 18.89 -9.31
CA ARG A 202 26.47 19.33 -10.66
C ARG A 202 25.29 19.07 -11.57
N TYR A 203 24.91 20.06 -12.37
CA TYR A 203 23.90 19.87 -13.41
C TYR A 203 24.36 18.79 -14.40
N PRO A 204 23.45 17.96 -14.93
CA PRO A 204 23.79 16.97 -15.95
C PRO A 204 24.55 17.64 -17.09
N THR A 205 25.74 17.12 -17.38
CA THR A 205 26.54 17.55 -18.54
C THR A 205 26.06 16.74 -19.75
N PRO A 206 26.22 17.15 -21.02
CA PRO A 206 25.80 16.34 -22.18
C PRO A 206 26.38 14.91 -22.22
N ALA A 207 27.48 14.64 -21.50
CA ALA A 207 28.01 13.29 -21.28
C ALA A 207 27.15 12.39 -20.37
N ASP A 208 26.28 12.98 -19.55
CA ASP A 208 25.33 12.30 -18.65
C ASP A 208 23.97 12.02 -19.34
N SER A 209 23.84 12.34 -20.63
CA SER A 209 22.62 12.05 -21.41
C SER A 209 22.61 10.60 -21.87
N TRP A 210 21.58 9.86 -21.48
CA TRP A 210 21.34 8.50 -21.98
C TRP A 210 21.04 8.53 -23.48
N PRO A 211 21.61 7.61 -24.29
CA PRO A 211 21.29 7.54 -25.71
C PRO A 211 19.81 7.18 -25.89
N SER A 212 19.09 8.01 -26.64
CA SER A 212 17.65 7.88 -26.95
C SER A 212 17.27 6.61 -27.72
N GLN A 213 18.26 5.80 -28.14
CA GLN A 213 18.06 4.60 -28.94
C GLN A 213 17.45 3.42 -28.16
N LEU A 214 17.41 3.46 -26.82
CA LEU A 214 16.86 2.36 -26.01
C LEU A 214 15.34 2.16 -26.16
N LEU A 215 14.62 3.15 -26.71
CA LEU A 215 13.17 3.10 -26.93
C LEU A 215 12.77 2.86 -28.41
N GLY A 216 13.75 2.64 -29.31
CA GLY A 216 13.53 2.71 -30.75
C GLY A 216 13.27 1.39 -31.50
N GLU A 217 13.44 0.23 -30.89
CA GLU A 217 13.32 -1.05 -31.62
C GLU A 217 12.09 -1.84 -31.19
N GLN A 218 10.94 -1.56 -31.81
CA GLN A 218 9.87 -2.54 -31.90
C GLN A 218 9.94 -3.19 -33.29
N PRO A 219 10.15 -4.52 -33.40
CA PRO A 219 10.14 -5.19 -34.69
C PRO A 219 8.70 -5.24 -35.22
N THR A 220 8.43 -4.60 -36.35
CA THR A 220 7.19 -4.83 -37.11
C THR A 220 7.32 -6.17 -37.82
N SER A 221 6.64 -7.20 -37.31
CA SER A 221 6.41 -8.43 -38.07
C SER A 221 5.47 -8.10 -39.22
N SER A 222 5.94 -8.39 -40.44
CA SER A 222 5.09 -8.65 -41.59
C SER A 222 4.47 -10.04 -41.50
#